data_AF-A0A1G7UQR7-F1
#
_entry.id   AF-A0A1G7UQR7-F1
#
_cell.length_a   1.000
_cell.length_b   1.000
_cell.length_c   1.000
_cell.angle_alpha   90.00
_cell.angle_beta   90.00
_cell.angle_gamma   90.00
#
_symmetry.space_group_name_H-M   'P 1'
#
loop_
_entity.id
_entity.type
_entity.pdbx_description
1 polymer ?
#
loop_
_entity_poly.entity_id
_entity_poly.type
_entity_poly.pdbx_seq_one_letter_code
_entity_poly.pdbx_strand_id
1 'polypeptide(L)' 'MKYVVVGTSHFGYESVQTLLKREPEAEIHLFEAGEESSFMG' A
#
# COMPACT_ATOMS: atom_id res chain seq x y z
N MET A 1 -5.97 13.14 2.73
CA MET A 1 -6.11 12.30 3.95
C MET A 1 -4.81 11.53 4.15
N LYS A 2 -4.47 11.16 5.39
CA LYS A 2 -3.26 10.36 5.66
C LYS A 2 -3.63 8.92 5.97
N TYR A 3 -3.00 7.97 5.27
CA TYR A 3 -3.22 6.53 5.41
C TYR A 3 -1.93 5.82 5.80
N VAL A 4 -2.06 4.80 6.65
CA VAL A 4 -0.98 3.86 6.96
C VAL A 4 -1.43 2.47 6.53
N VAL A 5 -0.62 1.82 5.70
CA VAL A 5 -0.86 0.45 5.23
C VAL A 5 0.30 -0.42 5.70
N VAL A 6 -0.03 -1.53 6.37
CA VAL A 6 0.95 -2.49 6.89
C VAL A 6 0.75 -3.82 6.17
N GLY A 7 1.81 -4.33 5.56
CA GLY A 7 1.80 -5.46 4.65
C GLY A 7 1.65 -5.03 3.20
N THR A 8 2.49 -5.57 2.33
CA THR A 8 2.61 -5.18 0.91
C THR A 8 2.32 -6.29 -0.08
N SER A 9 1.91 -7.48 0.39
CA SER A 9 1.39 -8.52 -0.49
C SER A 9 0.03 -8.09 -1.10
N HIS A 10 -0.79 -9.03 -1.57
CA HIS A 10 -1.92 -8.73 -2.47
C HIS A 10 -2.86 -7.62 -1.98
N PHE A 11 -3.36 -7.71 -0.75
CA PHE A 11 -4.32 -6.73 -0.23
C PHE A 11 -3.69 -5.36 0.06
N GLY A 12 -2.44 -5.34 0.51
CA GLY A 12 -1.72 -4.09 0.73
C GLY A 12 -1.53 -3.33 -0.58
N TYR A 13 -1.09 -4.05 -1.61
CA TYR A 13 -0.94 -3.53 -2.96
C TYR A 13 -2.25 -2.96 -3.52
N GLU A 14 -3.33 -3.75 -3.54
CA GLU A 14 -4.62 -3.33 -4.10
C GLU A 14 -5.23 -2.15 -3.33
N SER A 15 -5.02 -2.09 -2.01
CA SER A 15 -5.46 -0.97 -1.18
C SER A 15 -4.75 0.32 -1.59
N VAL A 16 -3.42 0.29 -1.74
CA VAL A 16 -2.65 1.46 -2.19
C VAL A 16 -3.05 1.87 -3.60
N GLN A 17 -3.19 0.92 -4.53
CA GLN A 17 -3.61 1.20 -5.90
C GLN A 17 -5.00 1.86 -5.95
N THR A 18 -5.93 1.39 -5.11
CA THR A 18 -7.27 1.97 -5.03
C THR A 18 -7.23 3.39 -4.46
N LEU A 19 -6.42 3.63 -3.42
CA LEU A 19 -6.26 4.95 -2.82
C LEU A 19 -5.65 5.94 -3.82
N LEU A 20 -4.58 5.58 -4.52
CA LEU A 20 -3.94 6.45 -5.51
C LEU A 20 -4.89 6.84 -6.66
N LYS A 21 -5.83 5.96 -7.04
CA LYS A 21 -6.83 6.24 -8.09
C LYS A 21 -7.96 7.15 -7.60
N ARG A 22 -8.37 7.03 -6.34
CA ARG A 22 -9.54 7.75 -5.79
C ARG A 22 -9.18 9.07 -5.14
N GLU A 23 -8.02 9.14 -4.52
CA GLU A 23 -7.51 10.28 -3.77
C GLU A 23 -6.06 10.56 -4.17
N PRO A 24 -5.82 11.23 -5.30
CA PRO A 24 -4.46 11.48 -5.81
C PRO A 24 -3.55 12.25 -4.84
N GLU A 25 -4.17 13.06 -3.97
CA GLU A 25 -3.50 13.87 -2.94
C GLU A 25 -3.37 13.14 -1.60
N ALA A 26 -3.65 11.83 -1.54
CA ALA A 26 -3.50 11.05 -0.32
C ALA A 26 -2.02 10.91 0.07
N GLU A 27 -1.71 11.15 1.34
CA GLU A 27 -0.41 10.81 1.92
C GLU A 27 -0.46 9.36 2.41
N ILE A 28 0.33 8.48 1.79
CA ILE A 28 0.30 7.04 2.08
C ILE A 28 1.67 6.60 2.61
N HIS A 29 1.69 6.06 3.82
CA HIS A 29 2.86 5.39 4.38
C HIS A 29 2.65 3.88 4.30
N LEU A 30 3.49 3.20 3.55
CA LEU A 30 3.42 1.75 3.34
C LEU A 30 4.59 1.06 4.07
N PHE A 31 4.29 0.05 4.86
CA PHE A 31 5.27 -0.70 5.64
C PHE A 31 5.22 -2.19 5.30
N GLU A 32 6.40 -2.79 5.13
CA GLU A 32 6.60 -4.24 4.98
C GLU A 32 7.62 -4.70 6.02
N ALA A 33 7.42 -5.89 6.59
CA ALA A 33 8.36 -6.49 7.51
C ALA A 33 9.47 -7.27 6.78
N GLY A 34 9.16 -7.82 5.59
CA GLY A 34 10.13 -8.46 4.71
C GLY A 34 11.06 -7.47 3.99
N GLU A 35 12.18 -7.98 3.47
CA GLU A 35 13.12 -7.19 2.67
C GLU A 35 12.58 -6.83 1.28
N GLU A 36 11.57 -7.57 0.80
CA GLU A 36 10.92 -7.36 -0.50
C GLU A 36 9.46 -6.94 -0.32
N SER A 37 9.05 -5.92 -1.07
CA SER A 37 7.64 -5.53 -1.18
C SER A 37 6.93 -6.30 -2.29
N SER A 38 5.62 -6.51 -2.16
CA SER A 38 4.78 -7.09 -3.22
C SER A 38 5.18 -8.51 -3.60
N PHE A 39 5.35 -9.38 -2.61
CA PHE A 39 5.51 -10.81 -2.85
C PHE A 39 4.23 -11.36 -3.50
N MET A 40 4.28 -11.53 -4.82
CA MET A 40 3.35 -12.32 -5.62
C MET A 40 3.93 -13.74 -5.68
N GLY A 41 3.69 -14.51 -4.62
CA GLY A 41 3.89 -15.96 -4.67
C GLY A 41 3.00 -16.62 -5.71
#